data_AF-A0A023ESV5-F1
#
_entry.id   AF-A0A023ESV5-F1
#
_cell.length_a   1.000
_cell.length_b   1.000
_cell.length_c   1.000
_cell.angle_alpha   90.00
_cell.angle_beta   90.00
_cell.angle_gamma   90.00
#
_symmetry.space_group_name_H-M   'P 1'
#
loop_
_entity.id
_entity.type
_entity.pdbx_description
1 polymer ?
#
loop_
_entity_poly.entity_id
_entity_poly.type
_entity_poly.pdbx_seq_one_letter_code
_entity_poly.pdbx_strand_id
1 'polypeptide(L)'
;MNYEISIQLSKILKGVLKSSEDLCLYLEKIHTLKTRVHLIDSELGQIALATDFNVEKITELFEISTNVSNQINEEHEAAENFYKRLEIIENGIKAQEKHFIDITKVLDECSSRINGKKPDVEKSLDDCKICQSELSDSWSELMKLRQMLHTLPMNLKMTISPQQTERDLSILQNIHSDLERKCESNMSQLRDRLVLWNKFHRQLETIHNHIQETEFMMDLIQLHETADYHRLLKATERLDALLVEIEHKKHTIDDLQTITKPLLETSEPSVSIEIQETVEQITVLWQNTQENLHDLCQRYEKAVKLWDHYNNICEGVKDCISQNCSTSCELREVDDLQMLRQCQETVTERKRDLNKLKQFIEDINKQVGFNIGDTMLSEIDEFARRMEDISEDLTFQINTTTCKHAEKQ
;
A
#
# COMPACT_ATOMS: atom_id res chain seq x y z
N MET A 1 -65.26 37.49 -44.95
CA MET A 1 -65.57 37.29 -43.52
C MET A 1 -64.72 36.18 -42.86
N ASN A 2 -64.83 34.90 -43.24
CA ASN A 2 -63.95 33.83 -42.72
C ASN A 2 -62.44 34.11 -42.92
N TYR A 3 -62.09 34.71 -44.07
CA TYR A 3 -60.71 35.11 -44.40
C TYR A 3 -60.20 36.29 -43.54
N GLU A 4 -61.07 37.22 -43.13
CA GLU A 4 -60.68 38.43 -42.36
C GLU A 4 -60.49 38.14 -40.88
N ILE A 5 -61.31 37.27 -40.31
CA ILE A 5 -61.16 36.80 -38.92
C ILE A 5 -59.89 35.93 -38.81
N SER A 6 -59.64 35.07 -39.80
CA SER A 6 -58.39 34.31 -39.89
C SER A 6 -57.16 35.23 -40.06
N ILE A 7 -57.28 36.33 -40.82
CA ILE A 7 -56.23 37.34 -40.97
C ILE A 7 -56.01 38.14 -39.67
N GLN A 8 -57.07 38.51 -38.95
CA GLN A 8 -56.95 39.22 -37.66
C GLN A 8 -56.36 38.33 -36.56
N LEU A 9 -56.76 37.06 -36.47
CA LEU A 9 -56.12 36.08 -35.59
C LEU A 9 -54.64 35.87 -35.98
N SER A 10 -54.33 35.82 -37.29
CA SER A 10 -52.93 35.72 -37.76
C SER A 10 -52.08 36.97 -37.43
N LYS A 11 -52.70 38.14 -37.28
CA LYS A 11 -52.02 39.39 -36.90
C LYS A 11 -51.81 39.48 -35.39
N ILE A 12 -52.72 38.93 -34.58
CA ILE A 12 -52.62 38.88 -33.11
C ILE A 12 -51.61 37.82 -32.66
N LEU A 13 -51.43 36.74 -33.45
CA LEU A 13 -50.55 35.60 -33.19
C LEU A 13 -49.21 35.66 -33.97
N LYS A 14 -48.73 36.87 -34.31
CA LYS A 14 -47.41 37.06 -34.93
C LYS A 14 -46.44 37.67 -33.92
N GLY A 15 -45.55 36.84 -33.39
CA GLY A 15 -44.47 37.24 -32.49
C GLY A 15 -43.46 36.11 -32.31
N VAL A 16 -42.30 36.46 -31.76
CA VAL A 16 -41.25 35.48 -31.42
C VAL A 16 -41.25 35.28 -29.92
N LEU A 17 -41.53 34.06 -29.46
CA LEU A 17 -41.40 33.69 -28.04
C LEU A 17 -39.95 33.27 -27.80
N LYS A 18 -39.30 33.90 -26.83
CA LYS A 18 -37.86 33.73 -26.55
C LYS A 18 -37.59 32.99 -25.24
N SER A 19 -38.57 32.92 -24.34
CA SER A 19 -38.45 32.25 -23.05
C SER A 19 -39.66 31.34 -22.74
N SER A 20 -39.47 30.44 -21.77
CA SER A 20 -40.55 29.66 -21.15
C SER A 20 -41.62 30.57 -20.51
N GLU A 21 -41.24 31.71 -19.96
CA GLU A 21 -42.16 32.73 -19.43
C GLU A 21 -43.02 33.35 -20.54
N ASP A 22 -42.43 33.66 -21.70
CA ASP A 22 -43.17 34.17 -22.86
C ASP A 22 -44.23 33.13 -23.32
N LEU A 23 -43.87 31.85 -23.27
CA LEU A 23 -44.76 30.75 -23.64
C LEU A 23 -45.90 30.53 -22.63
N CYS A 24 -45.62 30.70 -21.33
CA CYS A 24 -46.64 30.67 -20.29
C CYS A 24 -47.67 31.79 -20.49
N LEU A 25 -47.20 33.02 -20.74
CA LEU A 25 -48.06 34.16 -21.07
C LEU A 25 -48.86 33.94 -22.36
N TYR A 26 -48.29 33.22 -23.34
CA TYR A 26 -48.98 32.82 -24.56
C TYR A 26 -50.12 31.83 -24.29
N LEU A 27 -49.87 30.81 -23.46
CA LEU A 27 -50.88 29.85 -23.01
C LEU A 27 -52.04 30.54 -22.28
N GLU A 28 -51.75 31.46 -21.37
CA GLU A 28 -52.78 32.25 -20.67
C GLU A 28 -53.65 33.07 -21.63
N LYS A 29 -53.03 33.66 -22.67
CA LYS A 29 -53.76 34.41 -23.71
C LYS A 29 -54.65 33.51 -24.55
N ILE A 30 -54.17 32.34 -24.98
CA ILE A 30 -54.99 31.37 -25.72
C ILE A 30 -56.15 30.87 -24.86
N HIS A 31 -55.89 30.57 -23.58
CA HIS A 31 -56.92 30.15 -22.64
C HIS A 31 -58.01 31.22 -22.49
N THR A 32 -57.62 32.50 -22.40
CA THR A 32 -58.56 33.62 -22.36
C THR A 32 -59.39 33.71 -23.64
N LEU A 33 -58.79 33.52 -24.81
CA LEU A 33 -59.51 33.51 -26.09
C LEU A 33 -60.50 32.34 -26.16
N LYS A 34 -60.11 31.15 -25.70
CA LYS A 34 -60.97 29.97 -25.61
C LYS A 34 -62.21 30.24 -24.77
N THR A 35 -62.05 30.84 -23.59
CA THR A 35 -63.17 31.22 -22.71
C THR A 35 -64.09 32.24 -23.37
N ARG A 36 -63.54 33.23 -24.09
CA ARG A 36 -64.34 34.24 -24.80
C ARG A 36 -65.15 33.67 -25.96
N VAL A 37 -64.59 32.74 -26.72
CA VAL A 37 -65.33 32.07 -27.81
C VAL A 37 -66.46 31.21 -27.26
N HIS A 38 -66.25 30.52 -26.13
CA HIS A 38 -67.31 29.78 -25.46
C HIS A 38 -68.48 30.66 -24.99
N LEU A 39 -68.19 31.89 -24.54
CA LEU A 39 -69.22 32.88 -24.22
C LEU A 39 -70.00 33.32 -25.47
N ILE A 40 -69.30 33.58 -26.59
CA ILE A 40 -69.93 33.90 -27.87
C ILE A 40 -70.84 32.76 -28.35
N ASP A 41 -70.40 31.51 -28.26
CA ASP A 41 -71.22 30.33 -28.60
C ASP A 41 -72.48 30.26 -27.74
N SER A 42 -72.37 30.56 -26.45
CA SER A 42 -73.50 30.57 -25.52
C SER A 42 -74.50 31.68 -25.84
N GLU A 43 -74.01 32.89 -26.15
CA GLU A 43 -74.84 34.03 -26.55
C GLU A 43 -75.54 33.78 -27.90
N LEU A 44 -74.82 33.25 -28.90
CA LEU A 44 -75.39 32.85 -30.19
C LEU A 44 -76.48 31.79 -30.02
N GLY A 45 -76.30 30.84 -29.10
CA GLY A 45 -77.32 29.85 -28.75
C GLY A 45 -78.60 30.47 -28.17
N GLN A 46 -78.47 31.48 -27.32
CA GLN A 46 -79.62 32.21 -26.79
C GLN A 46 -80.32 33.02 -27.88
N ILE A 47 -79.57 33.68 -28.77
CA ILE A 47 -80.11 34.48 -29.87
C ILE A 47 -80.86 33.58 -30.88
N ALA A 48 -80.36 32.37 -31.14
CA ALA A 48 -81.00 31.40 -32.04
C ALA A 48 -82.37 30.91 -31.56
N LEU A 49 -82.64 30.97 -30.25
CA LEU A 49 -83.92 30.60 -29.65
C LEU A 49 -84.96 31.74 -29.72
N ALA A 50 -84.56 32.96 -30.09
CA ALA A 50 -85.47 34.09 -30.25
C ALA A 50 -86.15 34.08 -31.63
N THR A 51 -87.47 34.31 -31.67
CA THR A 51 -88.33 34.11 -32.85
C THR A 51 -88.16 35.10 -34.01
N ASP A 52 -87.37 36.17 -33.85
CA ASP A 52 -87.36 37.32 -34.77
C ASP A 52 -86.09 37.46 -35.63
N PHE A 53 -85.22 36.45 -35.68
CA PHE A 53 -83.92 36.54 -36.36
C PHE A 53 -83.79 35.72 -37.65
N ASN A 54 -82.86 36.17 -38.52
CA ASN A 54 -82.48 35.46 -39.73
C ASN A 54 -81.62 34.23 -39.39
N VAL A 55 -82.24 33.05 -39.55
CA VAL A 55 -81.64 31.74 -39.24
C VAL A 55 -80.38 31.45 -40.06
N GLU A 56 -80.31 31.85 -41.34
CA GLU A 56 -79.11 31.64 -42.18
C GLU A 56 -77.90 32.39 -41.61
N LYS A 57 -78.07 33.66 -41.23
CA LYS A 57 -76.99 34.47 -40.64
C LYS A 57 -76.51 33.93 -39.29
N ILE A 58 -77.43 33.42 -38.47
CA ILE A 58 -77.08 32.79 -37.18
C ILE A 58 -76.31 31.49 -37.43
N THR A 59 -76.71 30.71 -38.44
CA THR A 59 -76.00 29.47 -38.83
C THR A 59 -74.59 29.76 -39.32
N GLU A 60 -74.40 30.79 -40.17
CA GLU A 60 -73.07 31.24 -40.61
C GLU A 60 -72.18 31.67 -39.42
N LEU A 61 -72.75 32.39 -38.44
CA LEU A 61 -72.01 32.79 -37.23
C LEU A 61 -71.62 31.58 -36.37
N PHE A 62 -72.49 30.57 -36.26
CA PHE A 62 -72.15 29.31 -35.59
C PHE A 62 -71.04 28.55 -36.29
N GLU A 63 -71.05 28.47 -37.62
CA GLU A 63 -69.97 27.84 -38.39
C GLU A 63 -68.64 28.56 -38.18
N ILE A 64 -68.65 29.90 -38.20
CA ILE A 64 -67.47 30.72 -37.92
C ILE A 64 -66.97 30.48 -36.49
N SER A 65 -67.86 30.53 -35.50
CA SER A 65 -67.50 30.36 -34.09
C SER A 65 -66.93 28.96 -33.82
N THR A 66 -67.54 27.92 -34.40
CA THR A 66 -67.07 26.53 -34.32
C THR A 66 -65.68 26.39 -34.94
N ASN A 67 -65.45 26.96 -36.12
CA ASN A 67 -64.14 26.93 -36.77
C ASN A 67 -63.05 27.65 -35.96
N VAL A 68 -63.38 28.83 -35.40
CA VAL A 68 -62.46 29.58 -34.53
C VAL A 68 -62.18 28.79 -33.24
N SER A 69 -63.19 28.18 -32.64
CA SER A 69 -63.06 27.34 -31.45
C SER A 69 -62.12 26.15 -31.69
N ASN A 70 -62.28 25.44 -32.82
CA ASN A 70 -61.38 24.34 -33.20
C ASN A 70 -59.94 24.81 -33.38
N GLN A 71 -59.70 25.91 -34.09
CA GLN A 71 -58.36 26.46 -34.28
C GLN A 71 -57.69 26.92 -32.98
N ILE A 72 -58.46 27.47 -32.03
CA ILE A 72 -57.96 27.86 -30.72
C ILE A 72 -57.61 26.62 -29.89
N ASN A 73 -58.43 25.57 -29.95
CA ASN A 73 -58.16 24.31 -29.26
C ASN A 73 -56.90 23.62 -29.80
N GLU A 74 -56.74 23.53 -31.12
CA GLU A 74 -55.54 22.97 -31.77
C GLU A 74 -54.27 23.74 -31.38
N GLU A 75 -54.32 25.08 -31.42
CA GLU A 75 -53.19 25.93 -31.03
C GLU A 75 -52.87 25.81 -29.53
N HIS A 76 -53.90 25.72 -28.68
CA HIS A 76 -53.73 25.51 -27.24
C HIS A 76 -53.03 24.18 -26.95
N GLU A 77 -53.50 23.09 -27.55
CA GLU A 77 -52.92 21.76 -27.38
C GLU A 77 -51.47 21.70 -27.91
N ALA A 78 -51.21 22.31 -29.06
CA ALA A 78 -49.86 22.44 -29.60
C ALA A 78 -48.93 23.21 -28.64
N ALA A 79 -49.43 24.32 -28.06
CA ALA A 79 -48.64 25.18 -27.17
C ALA A 79 -48.35 24.50 -25.84
N GLU A 80 -49.33 23.77 -25.31
CA GLU A 80 -49.21 23.03 -24.06
C GLU A 80 -48.22 21.87 -24.20
N ASN A 81 -48.28 21.14 -25.32
CA ASN A 81 -47.34 20.06 -25.63
C ASN A 81 -45.91 20.60 -25.84
N PHE A 82 -45.76 21.75 -26.50
CA PHE A 82 -44.47 22.41 -26.65
C PHE A 82 -43.91 22.82 -25.27
N TYR A 83 -44.73 23.49 -24.45
CA TYR A 83 -44.35 23.95 -23.11
C TYR A 83 -43.86 22.79 -22.24
N LYS A 84 -44.66 21.72 -22.14
CA LYS A 84 -44.29 20.51 -21.37
C LYS A 84 -42.95 19.93 -21.82
N ARG A 85 -42.69 19.86 -23.13
CA ARG A 85 -41.40 19.36 -23.63
C ARG A 85 -40.25 20.30 -23.31
N LEU A 86 -40.44 21.60 -23.47
CA LEU A 86 -39.40 22.59 -23.15
C LEU A 86 -39.08 22.58 -21.65
N GLU A 87 -40.10 22.49 -20.79
CA GLU A 87 -39.94 22.40 -19.34
C GLU A 87 -39.12 21.15 -18.92
N ILE A 88 -39.37 19.99 -19.54
CA ILE A 88 -38.57 18.78 -19.28
C ILE A 88 -37.10 19.01 -19.64
N ILE A 89 -36.82 19.70 -20.75
CA ILE A 89 -35.46 20.01 -21.19
C ILE A 89 -34.78 20.96 -20.21
N GLU A 90 -35.44 22.06 -19.84
CA GLU A 90 -34.92 23.06 -18.89
C GLU A 90 -34.65 22.45 -17.50
N ASN A 91 -35.54 21.59 -17.02
CA ASN A 91 -35.33 20.88 -15.76
C ASN A 91 -34.20 19.86 -15.85
N GLY A 92 -34.05 19.16 -16.98
CA GLY A 92 -32.93 18.27 -17.25
C GLY A 92 -31.59 19.00 -17.26
N ILE A 93 -31.52 20.19 -17.87
CA ILE A 93 -30.33 21.06 -17.85
C ILE A 93 -29.96 21.42 -16.42
N LYS A 94 -30.90 21.94 -15.62
CA LYS A 94 -30.66 22.29 -14.21
C LYS A 94 -30.19 21.10 -13.37
N ALA A 95 -30.74 19.91 -13.64
CA ALA A 95 -30.31 18.69 -12.97
C ALA A 95 -28.85 18.32 -13.33
N GLN A 96 -28.47 18.43 -14.61
CA GLN A 96 -27.10 18.20 -15.06
C GLN A 96 -26.12 19.24 -14.51
N GLU A 97 -26.50 20.52 -14.46
CA GLU A 97 -25.69 21.57 -13.82
C GLU A 97 -25.37 21.24 -12.36
N LYS A 98 -26.39 20.86 -11.59
CA LYS A 98 -26.21 20.45 -10.19
C LYS A 98 -25.29 19.23 -10.07
N HIS A 99 -25.50 18.24 -10.92
CA HIS A 99 -24.70 17.02 -10.91
C HIS A 99 -23.21 17.30 -11.24
N PHE A 100 -22.94 18.15 -12.23
CA PHE A 100 -21.57 18.57 -12.56
C PHE A 100 -20.90 19.37 -11.44
N ILE A 101 -21.65 20.17 -10.67
CA ILE A 101 -21.12 20.82 -9.46
C ILE A 101 -20.68 19.77 -8.43
N ASP A 102 -21.46 18.71 -8.24
CA ASP A 102 -21.12 17.66 -7.28
C ASP A 102 -19.91 16.82 -7.75
N ILE A 103 -19.85 16.45 -9.04
CA ILE A 103 -18.66 15.81 -9.62
C ILE A 103 -17.42 16.70 -9.47
N THR A 104 -17.55 18.01 -9.72
CA THR A 104 -16.44 18.96 -9.59
C THR A 104 -15.84 18.92 -8.19
N LYS A 105 -16.67 18.93 -7.14
CA LYS A 105 -16.21 18.84 -5.75
C LYS A 105 -15.44 17.55 -5.48
N VAL A 106 -15.95 16.41 -5.94
CA VAL A 106 -15.28 15.11 -5.77
C VAL A 106 -13.92 15.12 -6.48
N LEU A 107 -13.86 15.63 -7.72
CA LEU A 107 -12.60 15.74 -8.46
C LEU A 107 -11.61 16.71 -7.80
N ASP A 108 -12.07 17.82 -7.21
CA ASP A 108 -11.22 18.75 -6.45
C ASP A 108 -10.64 18.08 -5.19
N GLU A 109 -11.46 17.34 -4.45
CA GLU A 109 -11.01 16.56 -3.30
C GLU A 109 -9.97 15.51 -3.71
N CYS A 110 -10.20 14.80 -4.82
CA CYS A 110 -9.25 13.83 -5.35
C CYS A 110 -7.92 14.49 -5.71
N SER A 111 -7.95 15.66 -6.36
CA SER A 111 -6.73 16.42 -6.68
C SER A 111 -5.96 16.83 -5.43
N SER A 112 -6.66 17.22 -4.35
CA SER A 112 -6.01 17.61 -3.09
C SER A 112 -5.28 16.45 -2.40
N ARG A 113 -5.76 15.20 -2.58
CA ARG A 113 -5.24 14.01 -1.90
C ARG A 113 -4.16 13.26 -2.69
N ILE A 114 -3.77 13.73 -3.88
CA ILE A 114 -2.76 13.09 -4.73
C ILE A 114 -1.44 12.85 -3.97
N ASN A 115 -1.06 13.79 -3.11
CA ASN A 115 0.19 13.73 -2.35
C ASN A 115 0.03 13.15 -0.94
N GLY A 116 -1.16 12.62 -0.62
CA GLY A 116 -1.48 12.02 0.66
C GLY A 116 -0.95 10.59 0.84
N LYS A 117 -1.49 9.91 1.86
CA LYS A 117 -1.15 8.51 2.18
C LYS A 117 -1.71 7.55 1.14
N LYS A 118 -1.12 6.36 1.04
CA LYS A 118 -1.57 5.32 0.11
C LYS A 118 -3.10 5.06 0.15
N PRO A 119 -3.77 4.87 1.30
CA PRO A 119 -5.21 4.62 1.34
C PRO A 119 -6.05 5.79 0.80
N ASP A 120 -5.60 7.03 1.01
CA ASP A 120 -6.28 8.22 0.50
C ASP A 120 -6.17 8.32 -1.02
N VAL A 121 -5.00 7.98 -1.56
CA VAL A 121 -4.74 7.92 -3.01
C VAL A 121 -5.58 6.79 -3.65
N GLU A 122 -5.65 5.61 -3.03
CA GLU A 122 -6.47 4.48 -3.50
C GLU A 122 -7.95 4.86 -3.55
N LYS A 123 -8.47 5.42 -2.44
CA LYS A 123 -9.84 5.91 -2.38
C LYS A 123 -10.13 6.97 -3.43
N SER A 124 -9.24 7.96 -3.58
CA SER A 124 -9.42 9.03 -4.57
C SER A 124 -9.42 8.51 -6.01
N LEU A 125 -8.66 7.44 -6.28
CA LEU A 125 -8.68 6.79 -7.59
C LEU A 125 -10.01 6.07 -7.85
N ASP A 126 -10.58 5.42 -6.83
CA ASP A 126 -11.90 4.80 -6.95
C ASP A 126 -13.02 5.82 -7.09
N ASP A 127 -12.97 6.92 -6.32
CA ASP A 127 -13.90 8.06 -6.44
C ASP A 127 -13.83 8.65 -7.87
N CYS A 128 -12.62 8.81 -8.44
CA CYS A 128 -12.45 9.25 -9.83
C CYS A 128 -13.06 8.26 -10.85
N LYS A 129 -12.96 6.94 -10.64
CA LYS A 129 -13.60 5.95 -11.53
C LYS A 129 -15.12 6.05 -11.47
N ILE A 130 -15.68 6.31 -10.29
CA ILE A 130 -17.13 6.55 -10.13
C ILE A 130 -17.52 7.79 -10.92
N CYS A 131 -16.80 8.91 -10.74
CA CYS A 131 -17.05 10.12 -11.54
C CYS A 131 -16.92 9.88 -13.05
N GLN A 132 -15.98 9.06 -13.50
CA GLN A 132 -15.86 8.71 -14.92
C GLN A 132 -17.10 7.96 -15.44
N SER A 133 -17.64 7.03 -14.65
CA SER A 133 -18.88 6.32 -14.99
C SER A 133 -20.06 7.30 -15.05
N GLU A 134 -20.19 8.16 -14.03
CA GLU A 134 -21.26 9.18 -13.97
C GLU A 134 -21.18 10.17 -15.14
N LEU A 135 -19.98 10.60 -15.52
CA LEU A 135 -19.77 11.46 -16.71
C LEU A 135 -20.21 10.77 -18.01
N SER A 136 -20.01 9.46 -18.13
CA SER A 136 -20.48 8.68 -19.28
C SER A 136 -22.02 8.63 -19.35
N ASP A 137 -22.68 8.45 -18.21
CA ASP A 137 -24.15 8.47 -18.11
C ASP A 137 -24.70 9.88 -18.40
N SER A 138 -24.06 10.91 -17.86
CA SER A 138 -24.38 12.32 -18.12
C SER A 138 -24.29 12.69 -19.60
N TRP A 139 -23.30 12.16 -20.33
CA TRP A 139 -23.21 12.39 -21.78
C TRP A 139 -24.45 11.88 -22.51
N SER A 140 -24.92 10.68 -22.15
CA SER A 140 -26.12 10.09 -22.73
C SER A 140 -27.37 10.93 -22.45
N GLU A 141 -27.51 11.46 -21.23
CA GLU A 141 -28.62 12.37 -20.90
C GLU A 141 -28.51 13.70 -21.64
N LEU A 142 -27.31 14.30 -21.75
CA LEU A 142 -27.10 15.53 -22.54
C LEU A 142 -27.49 15.34 -24.01
N MET A 143 -27.13 14.19 -24.62
CA MET A 143 -27.54 13.88 -26.00
C MET A 143 -29.06 13.72 -26.11
N LYS A 144 -29.70 13.09 -25.13
CA LYS A 144 -31.16 12.95 -25.09
C LYS A 144 -31.86 14.30 -24.97
N LEU A 145 -31.41 15.18 -24.07
CA LEU A 145 -31.95 16.54 -23.93
C LEU A 145 -31.79 17.35 -25.23
N ARG A 146 -30.64 17.24 -25.88
CA ARG A 146 -30.39 17.87 -27.19
C ARG A 146 -31.31 17.29 -28.28
N GLN A 147 -31.51 15.98 -28.32
CA GLN A 147 -32.42 15.36 -29.28
C GLN A 147 -33.87 15.81 -29.05
N MET A 148 -34.31 15.93 -27.79
CA MET A 148 -35.63 16.46 -27.44
C MET A 148 -35.79 17.91 -27.92
N LEU A 149 -34.75 18.73 -27.77
CA LEU A 149 -34.72 20.11 -28.26
C LEU A 149 -34.86 20.19 -29.79
N HIS A 150 -34.13 19.34 -30.52
CA HIS A 150 -34.21 19.29 -31.99
C HIS A 150 -35.52 18.71 -32.53
N THR A 151 -36.27 17.96 -31.71
CA THR A 151 -37.54 17.33 -32.07
C THR A 151 -38.75 18.04 -31.45
N LEU A 152 -38.57 19.29 -31.03
CA LEU A 152 -39.68 20.11 -30.55
C LEU A 152 -40.73 20.31 -31.66
N PRO A 153 -42.04 20.20 -31.33
CA PRO A 153 -43.10 20.44 -32.31
C PRO A 153 -43.02 21.87 -32.87
N MET A 154 -43.06 22.03 -34.19
CA MET A 154 -43.05 23.36 -34.84
C MET A 154 -44.41 23.77 -35.42
N ASN A 155 -45.49 23.19 -34.90
CA ASN A 155 -46.86 23.38 -35.41
C ASN A 155 -47.59 24.59 -34.81
N LEU A 156 -46.87 25.50 -34.14
CA LEU A 156 -47.42 26.72 -33.56
C LEU A 156 -47.50 27.84 -34.58
N LYS A 157 -48.55 28.66 -34.48
CA LYS A 157 -48.69 29.88 -35.29
C LYS A 157 -47.65 30.95 -34.91
N MET A 158 -47.13 30.90 -33.68
CA MET A 158 -46.01 31.71 -33.21
C MET A 158 -44.67 31.04 -33.48
N THR A 159 -43.64 31.83 -33.80
CA THR A 159 -42.26 31.32 -33.89
C THR A 159 -41.66 31.26 -32.50
N ILE A 160 -41.18 30.08 -32.08
CA ILE A 160 -40.46 29.92 -30.82
C ILE A 160 -39.00 29.64 -31.14
N SER A 161 -38.08 30.34 -30.47
CA SER A 161 -36.65 30.14 -30.65
C SER A 161 -35.98 29.86 -29.29
N PRO A 162 -35.74 28.60 -28.92
CA PRO A 162 -35.16 28.21 -27.62
C PRO A 162 -33.64 28.41 -27.61
N GLN A 163 -33.17 29.57 -28.08
CA GLN A 163 -31.74 29.89 -28.23
C GLN A 163 -30.99 29.82 -26.90
N GLN A 164 -31.66 30.18 -25.80
CA GLN A 164 -31.05 30.11 -24.48
C GLN A 164 -30.79 28.64 -24.09
N THR A 165 -31.78 27.77 -24.23
CA THR A 165 -31.66 26.33 -23.98
C THR A 165 -30.56 25.68 -24.83
N GLU A 166 -30.42 26.09 -26.11
CA GLU A 166 -29.34 25.62 -26.98
C GLU A 166 -27.95 26.06 -26.49
N ARG A 167 -27.83 27.30 -26.01
CA ARG A 167 -26.58 27.82 -25.41
C ARG A 167 -26.25 27.09 -24.12
N ASP A 168 -27.23 26.89 -23.24
CA ASP A 168 -27.03 26.23 -21.95
C ASP A 168 -26.57 24.78 -22.14
N LEU A 169 -27.17 24.04 -23.08
CA LEU A 169 -26.69 22.69 -23.45
C LEU A 169 -25.27 22.71 -24.03
N SER A 170 -24.91 23.74 -24.80
CA SER A 170 -23.56 23.86 -25.35
C SER A 170 -22.53 24.19 -24.27
N ILE A 171 -22.90 25.01 -23.27
CA ILE A 171 -22.08 25.29 -22.09
C ILE A 171 -21.88 24.01 -21.28
N LEU A 172 -22.95 23.25 -21.02
CA LEU A 172 -22.88 21.97 -20.31
C LEU A 172 -21.98 20.95 -21.01
N GLN A 173 -22.01 20.88 -22.34
CA GLN A 173 -21.09 20.02 -23.10
C GLN A 173 -19.63 20.40 -22.93
N ASN A 174 -19.32 21.70 -22.88
CA ASN A 174 -17.96 22.16 -22.63
C ASN A 174 -17.52 21.81 -21.20
N ILE A 175 -18.39 22.05 -20.20
CA ILE A 175 -18.13 21.68 -18.80
C ILE A 175 -17.89 20.17 -18.69
N HIS A 176 -18.73 19.35 -19.30
CA HIS A 176 -18.57 17.90 -19.34
C HIS A 176 -17.20 17.49 -19.91
N SER A 177 -16.81 18.06 -21.06
CA SER A 177 -15.51 17.79 -21.69
C SER A 177 -14.34 18.20 -20.78
N ASP A 178 -14.45 19.31 -20.06
CA ASP A 178 -13.42 19.76 -19.13
C ASP A 178 -13.35 18.87 -17.88
N LEU A 179 -14.49 18.38 -17.38
CA LEU A 179 -14.56 17.41 -16.28
C LEU A 179 -13.98 16.05 -16.68
N GLU A 180 -14.24 15.57 -17.90
CA GLU A 180 -13.63 14.33 -18.41
C GLU A 180 -12.10 14.45 -18.42
N ARG A 181 -11.55 15.52 -19.02
CA ARG A 181 -10.10 15.75 -19.04
C ARG A 181 -9.51 15.85 -17.64
N LYS A 182 -10.20 16.53 -16.72
CA LYS A 182 -9.76 16.65 -15.32
C LYS A 182 -9.76 15.29 -14.61
N CYS A 183 -10.83 14.51 -14.79
CA CYS A 183 -10.94 13.16 -14.25
C CYS A 183 -9.81 12.25 -14.76
N GLU A 184 -9.56 12.26 -16.08
CA GLU A 184 -8.47 11.50 -16.68
C GLU A 184 -7.09 11.91 -16.16
N SER A 185 -6.84 13.22 -16.06
CA SER A 185 -5.60 13.76 -15.51
C SER A 185 -5.40 13.32 -14.06
N ASN A 186 -6.42 13.47 -13.21
CA ASN A 186 -6.39 13.02 -11.83
C ASN A 186 -6.11 11.52 -11.73
N MET A 187 -6.82 10.70 -12.49
CA MET A 187 -6.61 9.25 -12.50
C MET A 187 -5.19 8.88 -12.93
N SER A 188 -4.61 9.56 -13.92
CA SER A 188 -3.22 9.32 -14.33
C SER A 188 -2.26 9.61 -13.18
N GLN A 189 -2.37 10.79 -12.56
CA GLN A 189 -1.50 11.20 -11.45
C GLN A 189 -1.65 10.27 -10.24
N LEU A 190 -2.88 9.89 -9.90
CA LEU A 190 -3.16 8.94 -8.81
C LEU A 190 -2.56 7.55 -9.10
N ARG A 191 -2.65 7.06 -10.34
CA ARG A 191 -2.03 5.77 -10.73
C ARG A 191 -0.50 5.83 -10.63
N ASP A 192 0.11 6.89 -11.14
CA ASP A 192 1.57 7.09 -11.07
C ASP A 192 2.03 7.15 -9.60
N ARG A 193 1.25 7.84 -8.76
CA ARG A 193 1.48 7.89 -7.32
C ARG A 193 1.37 6.52 -6.66
N LEU A 194 0.35 5.73 -6.98
CA LEU A 194 0.21 4.37 -6.45
C LEU A 194 1.36 3.45 -6.85
N VAL A 195 1.93 3.63 -8.05
CA VAL A 195 3.13 2.87 -8.45
C VAL A 195 4.29 3.14 -7.50
N LEU A 196 4.51 4.40 -7.11
CA LEU A 196 5.56 4.75 -6.13
C LEU A 196 5.28 4.13 -4.76
N TRP A 197 4.06 4.28 -4.26
CA TRP A 197 3.65 3.68 -2.98
C TRP A 197 3.81 2.16 -2.98
N ASN A 198 3.44 1.48 -4.07
CA ASN A 198 3.56 0.03 -4.18
C ASN A 198 5.02 -0.43 -4.23
N LYS A 199 5.91 0.30 -4.92
CA LYS A 199 7.35 0.03 -4.89
C LYS A 199 7.92 0.17 -3.48
N PHE A 200 7.54 1.23 -2.77
CA PHE A 200 7.96 1.48 -1.40
C PHE A 200 7.54 0.35 -0.44
N HIS A 201 6.25 0.01 -0.43
CA HIS A 201 5.74 -1.04 0.46
C HIS A 201 6.32 -2.42 0.13
N ARG A 202 6.48 -2.74 -1.17
CA ARG A 202 7.10 -4.00 -1.58
C ARG A 202 8.56 -4.11 -1.13
N GLN A 203 9.29 -3.00 -1.19
CA GLN A 203 10.68 -2.96 -0.72
C GLN A 203 10.75 -3.13 0.79
N LEU A 204 9.87 -2.46 1.55
CA LEU A 204 9.75 -2.66 3.00
C LEU A 204 9.47 -4.13 3.35
N GLU A 205 8.50 -4.75 2.68
CA GLU A 205 8.17 -6.16 2.88
C GLU A 205 9.36 -7.08 2.58
N THR A 206 10.10 -6.80 1.50
CA THR A 206 11.30 -7.56 1.14
C THR A 206 12.37 -7.50 2.23
N ILE A 207 12.66 -6.30 2.75
CA ILE A 207 13.62 -6.11 3.84
C ILE A 207 13.13 -6.79 5.12
N HIS A 208 11.85 -6.65 5.45
CA HIS A 208 11.26 -7.29 6.62
C HIS A 208 11.38 -8.80 6.57
N ASN A 209 11.09 -9.41 5.42
CA ASN A 209 11.24 -10.85 5.21
C ASN A 209 12.70 -11.30 5.38
N HIS A 210 13.66 -10.53 4.87
CA HIS A 210 15.08 -10.84 5.05
C HIS A 210 15.55 -10.74 6.51
N ILE A 211 15.06 -9.75 7.26
CA ILE A 211 15.32 -9.63 8.69
C ILE A 211 14.76 -10.84 9.42
N GLN A 212 13.47 -11.15 9.24
CA GLN A 212 12.81 -12.27 9.90
C GLN A 212 13.45 -13.63 9.56
N GLU A 213 13.79 -13.85 8.29
CA GLU A 213 14.48 -15.06 7.84
C GLU A 213 15.84 -15.20 8.53
N THR A 214 16.60 -14.10 8.64
CA THR A 214 17.90 -14.10 9.30
C THR A 214 17.78 -14.36 10.79
N GLU A 215 16.87 -13.67 11.49
CA GLU A 215 16.62 -13.88 12.91
C GLU A 215 16.21 -15.33 13.19
N PHE A 216 15.30 -15.89 12.39
CA PHE A 216 14.88 -17.28 12.51
C PHE A 216 16.03 -18.27 12.27
N MET A 217 16.85 -18.03 11.25
CA MET A 217 18.01 -18.89 10.96
C MET A 217 19.08 -18.81 12.04
N MET A 218 19.30 -17.62 12.60
CA MET A 218 20.20 -17.40 13.73
C MET A 218 19.74 -18.21 14.95
N ASP A 219 18.45 -18.12 15.31
CA ASP A 219 17.85 -18.89 16.42
C ASP A 219 17.97 -20.41 16.19
N LEU A 220 17.78 -20.87 14.95
CA LEU A 220 17.88 -22.31 14.61
C LEU A 220 19.32 -22.84 14.68
N ILE A 221 20.31 -22.01 14.35
CA ILE A 221 21.73 -22.41 14.36
C ILE A 221 22.32 -22.28 15.77
N GLN A 222 21.83 -21.34 16.57
CA GLN A 222 22.30 -21.10 17.92
C GLN A 222 22.22 -22.39 18.75
N LEU A 223 23.32 -22.68 19.45
CA LEU A 223 23.43 -23.86 20.31
C LEU A 223 22.78 -23.58 21.67
N HIS A 224 22.06 -24.58 22.17
CA HIS A 224 21.43 -24.56 23.48
C HIS A 224 21.90 -25.75 24.33
N GLU A 225 22.11 -25.49 25.62
CA GLU A 225 22.36 -26.46 26.70
C GLU A 225 23.66 -27.27 26.61
N THR A 226 23.91 -27.98 25.52
CA THR A 226 25.09 -28.84 25.34
C THR A 226 25.64 -28.74 23.93
N ALA A 227 26.96 -28.72 23.81
CA ALA A 227 27.66 -28.73 22.53
C ALA A 227 28.96 -29.53 22.66
N ASP A 228 29.38 -30.14 21.55
CA ASP A 228 30.74 -30.65 21.37
C ASP A 228 31.47 -29.76 20.35
N TYR A 229 32.78 -29.95 20.22
CA TYR A 229 33.61 -29.17 19.30
C TYR A 229 33.09 -29.18 17.86
N HIS A 230 32.63 -30.33 17.37
CA HIS A 230 32.21 -30.48 15.99
C HIS A 230 30.88 -29.78 15.71
N ARG A 231 29.94 -29.84 16.67
CA ARG A 231 28.68 -29.09 16.63
C ARG A 231 28.92 -27.58 16.67
N LEU A 232 29.86 -27.13 17.51
CA LEU A 232 30.24 -25.72 17.58
C LEU A 232 30.87 -25.26 16.27
N LEU A 233 31.86 -25.99 15.75
CA LEU A 233 32.50 -25.68 14.46
C LEU A 233 31.48 -25.58 13.33
N LYS A 234 30.59 -26.57 13.21
CA LYS A 234 29.55 -26.58 12.18
C LYS A 234 28.53 -25.46 12.35
N ALA A 235 28.21 -25.07 13.59
CA ALA A 235 27.36 -23.92 13.84
C ALA A 235 28.04 -22.62 13.40
N THR A 236 29.33 -22.44 13.71
CA THR A 236 30.14 -21.30 13.24
C THR A 236 30.15 -21.20 11.71
N GLU A 237 30.44 -22.29 11.00
CA GLU A 237 30.45 -22.32 9.52
C GLU A 237 29.10 -21.91 8.92
N ARG A 238 27.99 -22.36 9.55
CA ARG A 238 26.63 -22.00 9.10
C ARG A 238 26.29 -20.54 9.39
N LEU A 239 26.74 -20.00 10.52
CA LEU A 239 26.56 -18.59 10.85
C LEU A 239 27.37 -17.68 9.92
N ASP A 240 28.61 -18.05 9.59
CA ASP A 240 29.43 -17.32 8.63
C ASP A 240 28.78 -17.30 7.23
N ALA A 241 28.22 -18.43 6.79
CA ALA A 241 27.47 -18.48 5.54
C ALA A 241 26.24 -17.56 5.56
N LEU A 242 25.50 -17.52 6.68
CA LEU A 242 24.36 -16.62 6.86
C LEU A 242 24.79 -15.15 6.88
N LEU A 243 25.92 -14.83 7.50
CA LEU A 243 26.48 -13.48 7.53
C LEU A 243 26.82 -12.99 6.12
N VAL A 244 27.46 -13.84 5.32
CA VAL A 244 27.74 -13.54 3.91
C VAL A 244 26.44 -13.33 3.12
N GLU A 245 25.39 -14.11 3.40
CA GLU A 245 24.09 -13.95 2.74
C GLU A 245 23.42 -12.60 3.04
N ILE A 246 23.36 -12.19 4.31
CA ILE A 246 22.76 -10.90 4.68
C ILE A 246 23.60 -9.73 4.13
N GLU A 247 24.93 -9.85 4.11
CA GLU A 247 25.81 -8.83 3.54
C GLU A 247 25.58 -8.62 2.04
N HIS A 248 25.35 -9.69 1.28
CA HIS A 248 24.97 -9.57 -0.14
C HIS A 248 23.63 -8.82 -0.35
N LYS A 249 22.72 -8.90 0.63
CA LYS A 249 21.42 -8.23 0.63
C LYS A 249 21.47 -6.78 1.15
N LYS A 250 22.64 -6.25 1.54
CA LYS A 250 22.80 -4.89 2.09
C LYS A 250 22.27 -3.77 1.19
N HIS A 251 22.37 -3.94 -0.13
CA HIS A 251 21.90 -2.95 -1.11
C HIS A 251 20.38 -2.70 -1.04
N THR A 252 19.61 -3.61 -0.43
CA THR A 252 18.15 -3.46 -0.31
C THR A 252 17.73 -2.21 0.49
N ILE A 253 18.56 -1.77 1.44
CA ILE A 253 18.36 -0.52 2.18
C ILE A 253 18.64 0.69 1.29
N ASP A 254 19.70 0.66 0.48
CA ASP A 254 20.03 1.74 -0.46
C ASP A 254 18.93 1.89 -1.54
N ASP A 255 18.38 0.76 -1.99
CA ASP A 255 17.23 0.71 -2.89
C ASP A 255 15.98 1.31 -2.25
N LEU A 256 15.70 1.01 -0.98
CA LEU A 256 14.58 1.60 -0.23
C LEU A 256 14.72 3.12 -0.17
N GLN A 257 15.92 3.64 0.15
CA GLN A 257 16.17 5.08 0.18
C GLN A 257 15.96 5.71 -1.21
N THR A 258 16.39 5.03 -2.27
CA THR A 258 16.22 5.49 -3.66
C THR A 258 14.77 5.53 -4.09
N ILE A 259 13.98 4.50 -3.76
CA ILE A 259 12.54 4.43 -4.01
C ILE A 259 11.77 5.49 -3.20
N THR A 260 12.27 5.82 -2.02
CA THR A 260 11.62 6.76 -1.09
C THR A 260 11.78 8.23 -1.52
N LYS A 261 12.89 8.61 -2.16
CA LYS A 261 13.15 9.99 -2.61
C LYS A 261 11.97 10.65 -3.35
N PRO A 262 11.43 10.08 -4.45
CA PRO A 262 10.31 10.70 -5.16
C PRO A 262 9.04 10.78 -4.33
N LEU A 263 8.83 9.87 -3.37
CA LEU A 263 7.71 9.99 -2.44
C LEU A 263 7.92 11.19 -1.51
N LEU A 264 9.10 11.36 -0.91
CA LEU A 264 9.36 12.47 0.01
C LEU A 264 9.29 13.85 -0.66
N GLU A 265 9.79 13.96 -1.89
CA GLU A 265 9.86 15.23 -2.62
C GLU A 265 8.48 15.81 -2.96
N THR A 266 7.48 14.95 -3.17
CA THR A 266 6.15 15.39 -3.60
C THR A 266 5.06 15.18 -2.56
N SER A 267 5.33 14.46 -1.45
CA SER A 267 4.34 14.22 -0.38
C SER A 267 4.05 15.47 0.43
N GLU A 268 2.89 15.45 1.10
CA GLU A 268 2.59 16.40 2.17
C GLU A 268 3.59 16.26 3.34
N PRO A 269 3.90 17.34 4.08
CA PRO A 269 4.92 17.30 5.14
C PRO A 269 4.67 16.24 6.22
N SER A 270 3.41 16.03 6.62
CA SER A 270 3.02 15.00 7.59
C SER A 270 3.30 13.59 7.08
N VAL A 271 2.99 13.33 5.81
CA VAL A 271 3.22 12.05 5.15
C VAL A 271 4.73 11.81 4.96
N SER A 272 5.49 12.84 4.58
CA SER A 272 6.95 12.74 4.46
C SER A 272 7.62 12.35 5.77
N ILE A 273 7.18 12.91 6.90
CA ILE A 273 7.69 12.56 8.23
C ILE A 273 7.43 11.07 8.53
N GLU A 274 6.21 10.59 8.33
CA GLU A 274 5.84 9.19 8.59
C GLU A 274 6.60 8.20 7.71
N ILE A 275 6.79 8.54 6.42
CA ILE A 275 7.62 7.75 5.51
C ILE A 275 9.06 7.69 6.04
N GLN A 276 9.63 8.83 6.43
CA GLN A 276 11.00 8.90 6.94
C GLN A 276 11.17 8.13 8.24
N GLU A 277 10.21 8.22 9.17
CA GLU A 277 10.20 7.43 10.41
C GLU A 277 10.13 5.93 10.11
N THR A 278 9.33 5.52 9.13
CA THR A 278 9.23 4.11 8.72
C THR A 278 10.56 3.60 8.14
N VAL A 279 11.22 4.41 7.29
CA VAL A 279 12.53 4.07 6.73
C VAL A 279 13.61 4.00 7.80
N GLU A 280 13.59 4.92 8.76
CA GLU A 280 14.53 4.91 9.88
C GLU A 280 14.35 3.65 10.74
N GLN A 281 13.12 3.33 11.12
CA GLN A 281 12.81 2.16 11.93
C GLN A 281 13.29 0.85 11.28
N ILE A 282 13.00 0.64 9.98
CA ILE A 282 13.44 -0.58 9.30
C ILE A 282 14.96 -0.61 9.11
N THR A 283 15.60 0.54 8.91
CA THR A 283 17.07 0.65 8.79
C THR A 283 17.74 0.27 10.11
N VAL A 284 17.21 0.74 11.24
CA VAL A 284 17.71 0.37 12.58
C VAL A 284 17.51 -1.12 12.85
N LEU A 285 16.34 -1.69 12.51
CA LEU A 285 16.09 -3.13 12.66
C LEU A 285 17.06 -3.97 11.82
N TRP A 286 17.32 -3.56 10.58
CA TRP A 286 18.30 -4.21 9.71
C TRP A 286 19.71 -4.19 10.34
N GLN A 287 20.15 -3.02 10.79
CA GLN A 287 21.46 -2.83 11.42
C GLN A 287 21.61 -3.69 12.67
N ASN A 288 20.62 -3.67 13.55
CA ASN A 288 20.61 -4.49 14.77
C ASN A 288 20.70 -5.99 14.44
N THR A 289 19.97 -6.47 13.42
CA THR A 289 20.02 -7.87 12.98
C THR A 289 21.41 -8.25 12.49
N GLN A 290 22.03 -7.38 11.67
CA GLN A 290 23.37 -7.57 11.17
C GLN A 290 24.42 -7.58 12.29
N GLU A 291 24.32 -6.64 13.25
CA GLU A 291 25.21 -6.55 14.40
C GLU A 291 25.09 -7.76 15.32
N ASN A 292 23.86 -8.21 15.62
CA ASN A 292 23.60 -9.40 16.43
C ASN A 292 24.19 -10.66 15.81
N LEU A 293 23.99 -10.85 14.50
CA LEU A 293 24.56 -11.99 13.78
C LEU A 293 26.09 -11.94 13.79
N HIS A 294 26.67 -10.78 13.51
CA HIS A 294 28.12 -10.61 13.51
C HIS A 294 28.74 -10.85 14.90
N ASP A 295 28.12 -10.37 15.98
CA ASP A 295 28.56 -10.66 17.36
C ASP A 295 28.51 -12.17 17.65
N LEU A 296 27.43 -12.85 17.26
CA LEU A 296 27.30 -14.29 17.44
C LEU A 296 28.38 -15.06 16.67
N CYS A 297 28.64 -14.72 15.41
CA CYS A 297 29.74 -15.29 14.61
C CYS A 297 31.08 -15.12 15.33
N GLN A 298 31.41 -13.90 15.78
CA GLN A 298 32.67 -13.63 16.47
C GLN A 298 32.82 -14.42 17.78
N ARG A 299 31.75 -14.54 18.56
CA ARG A 299 31.78 -15.34 19.79
C ARG A 299 32.03 -16.81 19.49
N TYR A 300 31.34 -17.37 18.49
CA TYR A 300 31.49 -18.77 18.12
C TYR A 300 32.86 -19.06 17.51
N GLU A 301 33.39 -18.18 16.66
CA GLU A 301 34.75 -18.30 16.11
C GLU A 301 35.81 -18.29 17.23
N LYS A 302 35.68 -17.39 18.21
CA LYS A 302 36.56 -17.36 19.38
C LYS A 302 36.45 -18.65 20.19
N ALA A 303 35.24 -19.15 20.42
CA ALA A 303 35.02 -20.40 21.15
C ALA A 303 35.66 -21.61 20.45
N VAL A 304 35.52 -21.72 19.13
CA VAL A 304 36.16 -22.77 18.32
C VAL A 304 37.68 -22.70 18.44
N LYS A 305 38.28 -21.51 18.29
CA LYS A 305 39.73 -21.32 18.44
C LYS A 305 40.20 -21.74 19.83
N LEU A 306 39.53 -21.32 20.89
CA LEU A 306 39.88 -21.69 22.27
C LEU A 306 39.78 -23.21 22.48
N TRP A 307 38.76 -23.85 21.94
CA TRP A 307 38.58 -25.30 22.05
C TRP A 307 39.63 -26.08 21.24
N ASP A 308 40.02 -25.58 20.07
CA ASP A 308 41.13 -26.17 19.31
C ASP A 308 42.45 -26.12 20.11
N HIS A 309 42.75 -24.99 20.74
CA HIS A 309 43.91 -24.86 21.63
C HIS A 309 43.82 -25.78 22.85
N TYR A 310 42.63 -25.90 23.44
CA TYR A 310 42.36 -26.85 24.52
C TYR A 310 42.69 -28.29 24.08
N ASN A 311 42.19 -28.73 22.92
CA ASN A 311 42.42 -30.07 22.40
C ASN A 311 43.92 -30.32 22.16
N ASN A 312 44.63 -29.36 21.56
CA ASN A 312 46.07 -29.46 21.31
C ASN A 312 46.90 -29.63 22.60
N ILE A 313 46.53 -28.93 23.67
CA ILE A 313 47.20 -29.05 24.97
C ILE A 313 46.83 -30.38 25.65
N CYS A 314 45.57 -30.82 25.57
CA CYS A 314 45.13 -32.12 26.08
C CYS A 314 45.91 -33.28 25.43
N GLU A 315 46.11 -33.26 24.10
CA GLU A 315 46.93 -34.27 23.42
C GLU A 315 48.39 -34.23 23.91
N GLY A 316 48.99 -33.04 24.07
CA GLY A 316 50.32 -32.93 24.65
C GLY A 316 50.46 -33.45 26.09
N VAL A 317 49.39 -33.34 26.90
CA VAL A 317 49.31 -33.93 28.25
C VAL A 317 49.16 -35.46 28.17
N LYS A 318 48.31 -35.98 27.28
CA LYS A 318 48.14 -37.43 27.06
C LYS A 318 49.42 -38.08 26.57
N ASP A 319 50.14 -37.44 25.65
CA ASP A 319 51.44 -37.90 25.15
C ASP A 319 52.46 -37.95 26.29
N CYS A 320 52.52 -36.92 27.14
CA CYS A 320 53.39 -36.90 28.32
C CYS A 320 53.08 -38.04 29.29
N ILE A 321 51.81 -38.26 29.61
CA ILE A 321 51.37 -39.37 30.47
C ILE A 321 51.77 -40.72 29.84
N SER A 322 51.53 -40.91 28.55
CA SER A 322 51.82 -42.16 27.83
C SER A 322 53.33 -42.43 27.72
N GLN A 323 54.12 -41.40 27.43
CA GLN A 323 55.57 -41.46 27.41
C GLN A 323 56.11 -41.82 28.80
N ASN A 324 55.70 -41.13 29.86
CA ASN A 324 56.22 -41.41 31.21
C ASN A 324 55.78 -42.78 31.76
N CYS A 325 54.60 -43.29 31.39
CA CYS A 325 54.23 -44.67 31.69
C CYS A 325 55.14 -45.70 30.98
N SER A 326 55.56 -45.40 29.74
CA SER A 326 56.48 -46.23 28.97
C SER A 326 57.91 -46.13 29.52
N THR A 327 58.38 -44.91 29.81
CA THR A 327 59.70 -44.64 30.36
C THR A 327 59.83 -45.16 31.80
N SER A 328 58.78 -45.13 32.64
CA SER A 328 58.79 -45.76 33.98
C SER A 328 58.89 -47.30 33.90
N CYS A 329 58.42 -47.91 32.80
CA CYS A 329 58.68 -49.34 32.53
C CYS A 329 60.13 -49.60 32.10
N GLU A 330 60.73 -48.74 31.29
CA GLU A 330 62.11 -48.89 30.77
C GLU A 330 63.20 -48.44 31.77
N LEU A 331 62.97 -47.40 32.57
CA LEU A 331 63.91 -46.84 33.55
C LEU A 331 64.06 -47.69 34.82
N ARG A 332 63.20 -48.70 35.03
CA ARG A 332 63.46 -49.74 36.06
C ARG A 332 64.79 -50.46 35.82
N GLU A 333 65.34 -50.38 34.61
CA GLU A 333 66.58 -51.07 34.21
C GLU A 333 67.82 -50.15 34.09
N VAL A 334 67.70 -48.81 34.15
CA VAL A 334 68.85 -47.88 33.93
C VAL A 334 68.90 -46.74 34.96
N ASP A 335 70.01 -46.64 35.72
CA ASP A 335 70.31 -45.60 36.72
C ASP A 335 70.77 -44.27 36.07
N ASP A 336 69.94 -43.60 35.25
CA ASP A 336 70.26 -42.27 34.70
C ASP A 336 69.47 -41.14 35.43
N LEU A 337 70.13 -40.54 36.43
CA LEU A 337 69.58 -39.43 37.22
C LEU A 337 69.24 -38.18 36.39
N GLN A 338 69.94 -37.95 35.28
CA GLN A 338 69.71 -36.76 34.45
C GLN A 338 68.39 -36.90 33.68
N MET A 339 68.13 -38.09 33.14
CA MET A 339 66.88 -38.42 32.46
C MET A 339 65.66 -38.36 33.41
N LEU A 340 65.79 -38.85 34.64
CA LEU A 340 64.73 -38.77 35.65
C LEU A 340 64.38 -37.33 36.04
N ARG A 341 65.39 -36.44 36.17
CA ARG A 341 65.15 -35.01 36.46
C ARG A 341 64.48 -34.29 35.28
N GLN A 342 64.90 -34.57 34.05
CA GLN A 342 64.29 -33.99 32.85
C GLN A 342 62.81 -34.43 32.70
N CYS A 343 62.51 -35.68 33.05
CA CYS A 343 61.15 -36.22 33.12
C CYS A 343 60.32 -35.51 34.21
N GLN A 344 60.88 -35.29 35.40
CA GLN A 344 60.22 -34.55 36.48
C GLN A 344 59.94 -33.09 36.08
N GLU A 345 60.88 -32.38 35.46
CA GLU A 345 60.68 -31.03 34.95
C GLU A 345 59.54 -30.98 33.92
N THR A 346 59.51 -31.94 32.98
CA THR A 346 58.45 -32.06 31.97
C THR A 346 57.07 -32.28 32.61
N VAL A 347 56.97 -33.12 33.65
CA VAL A 347 55.71 -33.34 34.39
C VAL A 347 55.28 -32.07 35.13
N THR A 348 56.20 -31.33 35.76
CA THR A 348 55.85 -30.07 36.44
C THR A 348 55.37 -28.98 35.48
N GLU A 349 55.93 -28.95 34.26
CA GLU A 349 55.46 -28.05 33.20
C GLU A 349 54.05 -28.43 32.73
N ARG A 350 53.77 -29.71 32.50
CA ARG A 350 52.43 -30.18 32.10
C ARG A 350 51.38 -30.03 33.21
N LYS A 351 51.74 -30.09 34.49
CA LYS A 351 50.83 -29.72 35.59
C LYS A 351 50.39 -28.25 35.51
N ARG A 352 51.26 -27.33 35.06
CA ARG A 352 50.87 -25.92 34.82
C ARG A 352 49.90 -25.78 33.65
N ASP A 353 49.99 -26.65 32.65
CA ASP A 353 49.06 -26.65 31.51
C ASP A 353 47.63 -27.05 31.92
N LEU A 354 47.44 -27.89 32.95
CA LEU A 354 46.10 -28.22 33.46
C LEU A 354 45.31 -27.01 33.98
N ASN A 355 45.98 -26.07 34.64
CA ASN A 355 45.32 -24.83 35.09
C ASN A 355 44.91 -23.96 33.91
N LYS A 356 45.71 -23.94 32.82
CA LYS A 356 45.34 -23.26 31.58
C LYS A 356 44.14 -23.93 30.91
N LEU A 357 44.07 -25.26 30.92
CA LEU A 357 42.93 -26.02 30.39
C LEU A 357 41.62 -25.67 31.13
N LYS A 358 41.65 -25.53 32.45
CA LYS A 358 40.47 -25.08 33.24
C LYS A 358 40.04 -23.66 32.85
N GLN A 359 41.00 -22.75 32.65
CA GLN A 359 40.71 -21.39 32.19
C GLN A 359 40.10 -21.36 30.78
N PHE A 360 40.57 -22.22 29.87
CA PHE A 360 39.99 -22.32 28.52
C PHE A 360 38.53 -22.76 28.56
N ILE A 361 38.16 -23.70 29.43
CA ILE A 361 36.76 -24.11 29.60
C ILE A 361 35.88 -22.94 30.07
N GLU A 362 36.34 -22.16 31.04
CA GLU A 362 35.62 -20.97 31.49
C GLU A 362 35.44 -19.95 30.37
N ASP A 363 36.48 -19.71 29.58
CA ASP A 363 36.44 -18.72 28.50
C ASP A 363 35.59 -19.20 27.32
N ILE A 364 35.60 -20.50 26.99
CA ILE A 364 34.67 -21.12 26.03
C ILE A 364 33.22 -20.93 26.51
N ASN A 365 32.94 -21.28 27.77
CA ASN A 365 31.61 -21.12 28.37
C ASN A 365 31.11 -19.66 28.30
N LYS A 366 31.98 -18.67 28.52
CA LYS A 366 31.64 -17.25 28.36
C LYS A 366 31.28 -16.89 26.92
N GLN A 367 31.96 -17.46 25.93
CA GLN A 367 31.67 -17.16 24.52
C GLN A 367 30.36 -17.81 24.04
N VAL A 368 30.16 -19.09 24.35
CA VAL A 368 28.97 -19.85 23.90
C VAL A 368 27.71 -19.52 24.70
N GLY A 369 27.85 -19.05 25.95
CA GLY A 369 26.74 -18.62 26.79
C GLY A 369 26.05 -19.74 27.59
N PHE A 370 26.61 -20.94 27.64
CA PHE A 370 26.14 -22.07 28.44
C PHE A 370 27.31 -22.95 28.88
N ASN A 371 27.08 -23.84 29.86
CA ASN A 371 28.13 -24.69 30.40
C ASN A 371 28.34 -25.94 29.54
N ILE A 372 29.51 -26.05 28.92
CA ILE A 372 29.99 -27.20 28.15
C ILE A 372 30.94 -28.08 28.99
N GLY A 373 31.41 -27.53 30.12
CA GLY A 373 32.63 -27.93 30.80
C GLY A 373 32.55 -29.15 31.70
N ASP A 374 31.37 -29.63 32.09
CA ASP A 374 31.30 -30.63 33.18
C ASP A 374 32.02 -31.96 32.81
N THR A 375 31.87 -32.41 31.57
CA THR A 375 32.60 -33.58 31.04
C THR A 375 34.10 -33.29 30.85
N MET A 376 34.44 -32.10 30.37
CA MET A 376 35.83 -31.70 30.10
C MET A 376 36.62 -31.47 31.40
N LEU A 377 35.96 -30.97 32.45
CA LEU A 377 36.51 -30.80 33.78
C LEU A 377 36.82 -32.14 34.42
N SER A 378 35.91 -33.13 34.27
CA SER A 378 36.16 -34.51 34.74
C SER A 378 37.39 -35.14 34.06
N GLU A 379 37.59 -34.89 32.76
CA GLU A 379 38.77 -35.38 32.02
C GLU A 379 40.06 -34.71 32.53
N ILE A 380 40.05 -33.38 32.75
CA ILE A 380 41.18 -32.66 33.35
C ILE A 380 41.50 -33.19 34.74
N ASP A 381 40.49 -33.43 35.59
CA ASP A 381 40.71 -33.95 36.95
C ASP A 381 41.23 -35.40 36.94
N GLU A 382 40.98 -36.17 35.89
CA GLU A 382 41.64 -37.45 35.66
C GLU A 382 43.10 -37.28 35.24
N PHE A 383 43.42 -36.35 34.33
CA PHE A 383 44.81 -36.03 33.98
C PHE A 383 45.60 -35.51 35.19
N ALA A 384 44.97 -34.71 36.04
CA ALA A 384 45.55 -34.20 37.29
C ALA A 384 45.96 -35.36 38.21
N ARG A 385 45.05 -36.32 38.43
CA ARG A 385 45.34 -37.50 39.24
C ARG A 385 46.49 -38.34 38.67
N ARG A 386 46.44 -38.67 37.37
CA ARG A 386 47.49 -39.47 36.72
C ARG A 386 48.87 -38.79 36.74
N MET A 387 48.91 -37.47 36.58
CA MET A 387 50.18 -36.72 36.68
C MET A 387 50.68 -36.58 38.11
N GLU A 388 49.80 -36.60 39.11
CA GLU A 388 50.20 -36.72 40.52
C GLU A 388 50.85 -38.07 40.78
N ASP A 389 50.22 -39.17 40.36
CA ASP A 389 50.76 -40.53 40.51
C ASP A 389 52.15 -40.68 39.85
N ILE A 390 52.32 -40.17 38.63
CA ILE A 390 53.62 -40.18 37.91
C ILE A 390 54.67 -39.32 38.65
N SER A 391 54.27 -38.17 39.18
CA SER A 391 55.16 -37.28 39.93
C SER A 391 55.64 -37.93 41.23
N GLU A 392 54.76 -38.66 41.93
CA GLU A 392 55.10 -39.41 43.13
C GLU A 392 56.06 -40.57 42.82
N ASP A 393 55.82 -41.34 41.75
CA ASP A 393 56.70 -42.42 41.30
C ASP A 393 58.09 -41.89 40.89
N LEU A 394 58.17 -40.82 40.10
CA LEU A 394 59.44 -40.19 39.73
C LEU A 394 60.21 -39.67 40.95
N THR A 395 59.51 -39.08 41.92
CA THR A 395 60.14 -38.60 43.16
C THR A 395 60.71 -39.77 43.96
N PHE A 396 59.98 -40.89 44.04
CA PHE A 396 60.45 -42.12 44.67
C PHE A 396 61.67 -42.72 43.95
N GLN A 397 61.65 -42.78 42.62
CA GLN A 397 62.76 -43.29 41.81
C GLN A 397 64.01 -42.40 41.92
N ILE A 398 63.87 -41.07 41.83
CA ILE A 398 64.97 -40.11 42.01
C ILE A 398 65.59 -40.27 43.40
N ASN A 399 64.79 -40.36 44.46
CA ASN A 399 65.29 -40.55 45.82
C ASN A 399 66.03 -41.89 45.96
N THR A 400 65.49 -42.97 45.41
CA THR A 400 66.10 -44.31 45.45
C THR A 400 67.43 -44.35 44.69
N THR A 401 67.49 -43.80 43.49
CA THR A 401 68.72 -43.74 42.66
C THR A 401 69.75 -42.80 43.26
N THR A 402 69.33 -41.70 43.89
CA THR A 402 70.23 -40.80 44.65
C THR A 402 70.84 -41.50 45.87
N CYS A 403 70.04 -42.28 46.62
CA CYS A 403 70.55 -43.11 47.73
C CYS A 403 71.53 -44.19 47.24
N LYS A 404 71.23 -44.90 46.14
CA LYS A 404 72.14 -45.89 45.54
C LYS A 404 73.46 -45.29 45.04
N HIS A 405 73.46 -44.06 44.55
CA HIS A 405 74.68 -43.35 44.16
C HIS A 405 75.48 -42.85 45.38
N ALA A 406 74.81 -42.48 46.48
CA ALA A 406 75.45 -42.10 47.73
C ALA A 406 76.07 -43.30 48.48
N GLU A 407 75.56 -44.52 48.29
CA GLU A 407 76.11 -45.77 48.84
C GLU A 407 77.26 -46.37 48.01
N LYS A 408 77.49 -45.89 46.78
CA LYS A 408 78.57 -46.33 45.87
C LYS A 408 79.79 -45.39 45.82
N GLN A 409 79.75 -44.27 46.54
CA GLN A 409 80.91 -43.42 46.85
C GLN A 409 81.45 -43.75 48.24
#